data_AF-A0AAW0L227-F1
#
_entry.id   AF-A0AAW0L227-F1
#
_cell.length_a   1.000
_cell.length_b   1.000
_cell.length_c   1.000
_cell.angle_alpha   90.00
_cell.angle_beta   90.00
_cell.angle_gamma   90.00
#
_symmetry.space_group_name_H-M   'P 1'
#
loop_
_entity.id
_entity.type
_entity.pdbx_description
1 polymer ?
#
loop_
_entity_poly.entity_id
_entity_poly.type
_entity_poly.pdbx_seq_one_letter_code
_entity_poly.pdbx_strand_id
1 'polypeptide(L)'
;MNKETETDICMSAELMYKKNLSLLSSFILLPTNICDSASVVATVMMVPRLKRRKEEGSSGSVLSLFPCRKTSTSTSIQQLSDDMLFEIFCRLPCESAAKCKSVSKHWLSLISHLYFIPGYIRHHHQTNGNATQPFTLLLERFGNIVVVPSEMDKKIGVKAVDLLKFLPPASELHIEAAFNDLLLVCSNDSRCWLKKTSVFDYYICNPYTRHWLALPRLPPMTFASTPLVGFICDANFRYKVVRIHCPSKSSSANNNTTMLRVEIFSSETGEWCTSFVASPRELNRFSLSTMQHPVVACNGMLHWLDIDVYSKTRRNKGIVVLNPQGCHLCYIDLPIFPSGCFISLGVFHGRIRIFQNSISRCPRYCRLPPRYCPYCSGDAMNFSVWELGDYANAGTWSLKHTVYLRDILSEYPIFKMKGAELPWPVKFIAFHPNDGDIVFLQLLENCIVSCNIRTGAICFLPAMVSMDVKSVFLLVQPSWPTPIHPLPTKFESPPRLNC
;
A
#
# COMPACT_ATOMS: atom_id res chain seq x y z
N MET A 1 7.54 -13.80 -43.09
CA MET A 1 8.02 -15.05 -42.45
C MET A 1 8.47 -14.68 -41.04
N ASN A 2 7.54 -14.54 -40.07
CA ASN A 2 7.82 -14.27 -38.64
C ASN A 2 6.51 -14.16 -37.84
N LYS A 3 5.61 -15.14 -38.00
CA LYS A 3 4.42 -15.28 -37.13
C LYS A 3 4.31 -16.68 -36.49
N GLU A 4 5.03 -17.67 -37.03
CA GLU A 4 5.04 -19.03 -36.47
C GLU A 4 6.04 -19.19 -35.30
N THR A 5 7.05 -18.33 -35.19
CA THR A 5 8.07 -18.41 -34.13
C THR A 5 7.58 -17.96 -32.75
N GLU A 6 6.64 -17.01 -32.64
CA GLU A 6 6.11 -16.56 -31.33
C GLU A 6 5.17 -17.59 -30.68
N THR A 7 4.41 -18.35 -31.47
CA THR A 7 3.52 -19.41 -30.97
C THR A 7 4.27 -20.65 -30.50
N ASP A 8 5.38 -21.01 -31.16
CA ASP A 8 6.22 -22.13 -30.73
C ASP A 8 7.03 -21.81 -29.45
N ILE A 9 7.37 -20.54 -29.23
CA ILE A 9 8.04 -20.06 -28.01
C ILE A 9 7.10 -20.15 -26.79
N CYS A 10 5.81 -19.89 -26.97
CA CYS A 10 4.81 -19.96 -25.91
C CYS A 10 4.57 -21.41 -25.45
N MET A 11 4.47 -22.36 -26.39
CA MET A 11 4.32 -23.78 -26.07
C MET A 11 5.56 -24.38 -25.40
N SER A 12 6.76 -23.96 -25.79
CA SER A 12 8.03 -24.47 -25.21
C SER A 12 8.23 -24.05 -23.74
N ALA A 13 7.82 -22.83 -23.38
CA ALA A 13 7.87 -22.34 -22.00
C ALA A 13 6.84 -23.05 -21.09
N GLU A 14 5.64 -23.33 -21.62
CA GLU A 14 4.58 -24.05 -20.90
C GLU A 14 4.93 -25.54 -20.70
N LEU A 15 5.63 -26.15 -21.67
CA LEU A 15 6.18 -27.50 -21.58
C LEU A 15 7.34 -27.61 -20.58
N MET A 16 8.22 -26.61 -20.49
CA MET A 16 9.27 -26.56 -19.45
C MET A 16 8.71 -26.35 -18.05
N TYR A 17 7.65 -25.55 -17.90
CA TYR A 17 6.95 -25.36 -16.62
C TYR A 17 6.28 -26.66 -16.14
N LYS A 18 5.61 -27.41 -17.04
CA LYS A 18 5.02 -28.73 -16.73
C LYS A 18 6.08 -29.79 -16.40
N LYS A 19 7.24 -29.79 -17.09
CA LYS A 19 8.35 -30.73 -16.79
C LYS A 19 9.01 -30.47 -15.43
N ASN A 20 9.13 -29.21 -15.01
CA ASN A 20 9.71 -28.87 -13.70
C ASN A 20 8.75 -29.17 -12.53
N LEU A 21 7.43 -29.06 -12.73
CA LEU A 21 6.43 -29.51 -11.76
C LEU A 21 6.45 -31.04 -11.55
N SER A 22 6.70 -31.83 -12.61
CA SER A 22 6.83 -33.29 -12.48
C SER A 22 8.14 -33.78 -11.84
N LEU A 23 9.18 -32.94 -11.82
CA LEU A 23 10.46 -33.27 -11.16
C LEU A 23 10.45 -32.92 -9.67
N LEU A 24 9.64 -31.93 -9.26
CA LEU A 24 9.43 -31.55 -7.86
C LEU A 24 8.46 -32.49 -7.12
N SER A 25 7.63 -33.27 -7.83
CA SER A 25 6.73 -34.25 -7.20
C SER A 25 7.40 -35.57 -6.78
N SER A 26 8.69 -35.77 -7.12
CA SER A 26 9.37 -37.07 -6.99
C SER A 26 10.27 -37.20 -5.76
N PHE A 27 10.38 -36.16 -4.93
CA PHE A 27 11.32 -36.13 -3.79
C PHE A 27 10.67 -35.64 -2.50
N ILE A 28 9.54 -36.21 -2.09
CA ILE A 28 9.10 -36.15 -0.68
C ILE A 28 8.43 -37.50 -0.33
N LEU A 29 9.23 -38.44 0.17
CA LEU A 29 8.74 -39.58 0.94
C LEU A 29 8.68 -39.18 2.43
N LEU A 30 7.52 -39.44 3.05
CA LEU A 30 7.19 -39.32 4.47
C LEU A 30 8.18 -40.10 5.39
N PRO A 31 8.29 -39.73 6.68
CA PRO A 31 7.38 -40.27 7.70
C PRO A 31 6.80 -39.26 8.71
N THR A 32 5.51 -39.45 8.97
CA THR A 32 4.74 -39.37 10.25
C THR A 32 5.45 -38.87 11.52
N ASN A 33 4.87 -37.90 12.25
CA ASN A 33 4.07 -38.09 13.48
C ASN A 33 4.02 -36.84 14.41
N ILE A 34 2.82 -36.63 14.99
CA ILE A 34 2.50 -36.09 16.33
C ILE A 34 2.78 -34.60 16.63
N CYS A 35 1.70 -33.81 16.75
CA CYS A 35 1.29 -33.23 18.05
C CYS A 35 -0.11 -32.59 17.96
N ASP A 36 -1.07 -33.24 18.61
CA ASP A 36 -2.38 -32.70 18.99
C ASP A 36 -2.21 -31.69 20.15
N SER A 37 -2.91 -30.56 20.08
CA SER A 37 -3.38 -29.87 21.29
C SER A 37 -4.63 -29.02 21.01
N ALA A 38 -5.77 -29.66 21.24
CA ALA A 38 -7.01 -29.15 21.83
C ALA A 38 -7.51 -27.74 21.45
N SER A 39 -8.44 -27.69 20.51
CA SER A 39 -9.41 -26.59 20.39
C SER A 39 -10.65 -26.90 21.23
N VAL A 40 -10.85 -26.13 22.32
CA VAL A 40 -12.12 -26.14 23.07
C VAL A 40 -13.13 -25.36 22.25
N VAL A 41 -13.99 -26.08 21.52
CA VAL A 41 -15.10 -25.52 20.76
C VAL A 41 -16.18 -25.05 21.72
N ALA A 42 -16.28 -23.73 21.93
CA ALA A 42 -17.45 -23.12 22.54
C ALA A 42 -18.59 -23.06 21.50
N THR A 43 -19.41 -24.10 21.45
CA THR A 43 -20.63 -24.13 20.63
C THR A 43 -21.68 -23.21 21.24
N VAL A 44 -21.84 -22.01 20.69
CA VAL A 44 -23.01 -21.16 20.95
C VAL A 44 -24.18 -21.75 20.16
N MET A 45 -25.09 -22.45 20.84
CA MET A 45 -26.35 -22.89 20.24
C MET A 45 -27.22 -21.68 19.91
N MET A 46 -27.43 -21.42 18.61
CA MET A 46 -28.48 -20.52 18.14
C MET A 46 -29.83 -21.22 18.23
N VAL A 47 -30.75 -20.69 19.04
CA VAL A 47 -32.17 -21.12 19.03
C VAL A 47 -32.90 -20.35 17.92
N PRO A 48 -33.53 -21.01 16.93
CA PRO A 48 -34.27 -20.31 15.89
C PRO A 48 -35.57 -19.68 16.43
N ARG A 49 -35.85 -18.44 16.04
CA ARG A 49 -37.13 -17.76 16.30
C ARG A 49 -38.27 -18.41 15.50
N LEU A 50 -39.17 -19.12 16.17
CA LEU A 50 -40.41 -19.63 15.61
C LEU A 50 -41.45 -18.49 15.44
N LYS A 51 -41.97 -18.37 14.20
CA LYS A 51 -43.11 -17.50 13.82
C LYS A 51 -44.36 -17.88 14.63
N ARG A 52 -45.03 -16.89 15.23
CA ARG A 52 -46.38 -17.04 15.80
C ARG A 52 -47.39 -17.38 14.70
N ARG A 53 -47.99 -18.57 14.78
CA ARG A 53 -49.29 -18.88 14.16
C ARG A 53 -50.40 -18.63 15.18
N LYS A 54 -51.52 -18.12 14.70
CA LYS A 54 -52.74 -17.78 15.43
C LYS A 54 -53.68 -18.97 15.32
N GLU A 55 -54.08 -19.59 16.43
CA GLU A 55 -55.18 -20.56 16.48
C GLU A 55 -56.10 -20.27 17.65
N GLU A 56 -57.40 -20.41 17.38
CA GLU A 56 -58.54 -20.10 18.23
C GLU A 56 -58.94 -21.29 19.11
N GLY A 57 -59.47 -20.98 20.31
CA GLY A 57 -60.45 -21.70 21.15
C GLY A 57 -60.48 -23.23 21.26
N SER A 58 -60.34 -23.75 22.49
CA SER A 58 -61.43 -24.45 23.23
C SER A 58 -60.93 -25.18 24.50
N SER A 59 -61.65 -24.93 25.61
CA SER A 59 -61.91 -25.74 26.83
C SER A 59 -61.10 -27.02 27.16
N GLY A 60 -60.63 -27.12 28.42
CA GLY A 60 -60.60 -28.42 29.13
C GLY A 60 -59.48 -28.67 30.17
N SER A 61 -59.86 -28.60 31.45
CA SER A 61 -59.35 -29.31 32.66
C SER A 61 -57.86 -29.28 33.09
N VAL A 62 -57.70 -28.69 34.28
CA VAL A 62 -56.72 -28.85 35.37
C VAL A 62 -56.06 -30.23 35.48
N LEU A 63 -54.73 -30.26 35.63
CA LEU A 63 -54.01 -31.06 36.65
C LEU A 63 -52.67 -30.39 37.00
N SER A 64 -52.50 -30.11 38.30
CA SER A 64 -51.39 -29.42 38.94
C SER A 64 -50.20 -30.35 39.20
N LEU A 65 -48.99 -29.97 38.77
CA LEU A 65 -47.74 -30.43 39.39
C LEU A 65 -46.71 -29.30 39.43
N PHE A 66 -46.20 -29.08 40.64
CA PHE A 66 -45.27 -28.08 41.16
C PHE A 66 -44.17 -27.57 40.19
N PRO A 67 -43.87 -26.25 40.16
CA PRO A 67 -42.63 -25.77 39.55
C PRO A 67 -41.47 -26.01 40.52
N CYS A 68 -40.66 -27.03 40.23
CA CYS A 68 -39.31 -27.16 40.78
C CYS A 68 -38.49 -25.93 40.35
N ARG A 69 -38.16 -25.08 41.32
CA ARG A 69 -37.39 -23.84 41.14
C ARG A 69 -35.93 -24.22 40.83
N LYS A 70 -35.63 -24.56 39.58
CA LYS A 70 -34.24 -24.55 39.07
C LYS A 70 -33.92 -23.12 38.63
N THR A 71 -33.54 -22.27 39.58
CA THR A 71 -32.77 -21.06 39.26
C THR A 71 -31.36 -21.48 38.90
N SER A 72 -31.19 -22.03 37.69
CA SER A 72 -29.92 -21.92 37.00
C SER A 72 -29.86 -20.48 36.52
N THR A 73 -29.30 -19.59 37.34
CA THR A 73 -28.83 -18.30 36.83
C THR A 73 -27.66 -18.63 35.91
N SER A 74 -27.95 -18.98 34.65
CA SER A 74 -26.94 -18.87 33.62
C SER A 74 -26.58 -17.39 33.60
N THR A 75 -25.38 -17.06 34.08
CA THR A 75 -24.85 -15.71 33.95
C THR A 75 -24.82 -15.45 32.46
N SER A 76 -25.80 -14.68 31.97
CA SER A 76 -25.91 -14.40 30.55
C SER A 76 -24.67 -13.62 30.19
N ILE A 77 -24.04 -13.92 29.07
CA ILE A 77 -22.89 -13.14 28.57
C ILE A 77 -23.22 -11.63 28.47
N GLN A 78 -24.52 -11.28 28.38
CA GLN A 78 -25.03 -9.92 28.42
C GLN A 78 -24.95 -9.23 29.79
N GLN A 79 -24.66 -9.96 30.86
CA GLN A 79 -24.51 -9.45 32.23
C GLN A 79 -23.04 -9.21 32.62
N LEU A 80 -22.09 -9.56 31.74
CA LEU A 80 -20.67 -9.23 31.94
C LEU A 80 -20.46 -7.72 31.82
N SER A 81 -19.45 -7.20 32.52
CA SER A 81 -19.03 -5.80 32.37
C SER A 81 -18.42 -5.54 30.99
N ASP A 82 -18.44 -4.28 30.57
CA ASP A 82 -17.83 -3.82 29.32
C ASP A 82 -16.36 -4.23 29.21
N ASP A 83 -15.60 -4.13 30.31
CA ASP A 83 -14.17 -4.52 30.36
C ASP A 83 -13.96 -6.02 30.09
N MET A 84 -14.82 -6.88 30.66
CA MET A 84 -14.75 -8.32 30.42
C MET A 84 -15.14 -8.67 29.00
N LEU A 85 -16.19 -8.04 28.46
CA LEU A 85 -16.59 -8.21 27.07
C LEU A 85 -15.49 -7.75 26.11
N PHE A 86 -14.85 -6.63 26.42
CA PHE A 86 -13.74 -6.08 25.65
C PHE A 86 -12.57 -7.07 25.57
N GLU A 87 -12.14 -7.63 26.70
CA GLU A 87 -11.08 -8.65 26.76
C GLU A 87 -11.45 -9.93 26.00
N ILE A 88 -12.71 -10.38 26.10
CA ILE A 88 -13.21 -11.53 25.33
C ILE A 88 -13.10 -11.25 23.83
N PHE A 89 -13.60 -10.10 23.37
CA PHE A 89 -13.59 -9.76 21.95
C PHE A 89 -12.18 -9.56 21.40
N CYS A 90 -11.23 -9.04 22.17
CA CYS A 90 -9.83 -8.90 21.77
C CYS A 90 -9.12 -10.24 21.54
N ARG A 91 -9.59 -11.31 22.19
CA ARG A 91 -9.03 -12.67 22.08
C ARG A 91 -9.58 -13.46 20.89
N LEU A 92 -10.70 -13.03 20.31
CA LEU A 92 -11.30 -13.73 19.18
C LEU A 92 -10.49 -13.49 17.90
N PRO A 93 -10.52 -14.43 16.94
CA PRO A 93 -10.09 -14.17 15.58
C PRO A 93 -10.88 -13.00 14.96
N CYS A 94 -10.24 -12.24 14.06
CA CYS A 94 -10.79 -10.99 13.52
C CYS A 94 -12.19 -11.18 12.94
N GLU A 95 -12.42 -12.22 12.14
CA GLU A 95 -13.72 -12.50 11.55
C GLU A 95 -14.80 -12.80 12.59
N SER A 96 -14.46 -13.53 13.65
CA SER A 96 -15.39 -13.89 14.72
C SER A 96 -15.80 -12.65 15.51
N ALA A 97 -14.83 -11.82 15.91
CA ALA A 97 -15.12 -10.54 16.55
C ALA A 97 -15.91 -9.59 15.62
N ALA A 98 -15.62 -9.55 14.32
CA ALA A 98 -16.41 -8.77 13.38
C ALA A 98 -17.87 -9.26 13.31
N LYS A 99 -18.12 -10.58 13.32
CA LYS A 99 -19.47 -11.17 13.37
C LYS A 99 -20.20 -10.82 14.68
N CYS A 100 -19.49 -10.71 15.81
CA CYS A 100 -20.08 -10.30 17.09
C CYS A 100 -20.78 -8.92 17.04
N LYS A 101 -20.38 -8.03 16.12
CA LYS A 101 -21.08 -6.75 15.88
C LYS A 101 -22.56 -6.91 15.53
N SER A 102 -22.95 -8.04 14.94
CA SER A 102 -24.33 -8.33 14.54
C SER A 102 -25.22 -8.87 15.67
N VAL A 103 -24.65 -9.18 16.84
CA VAL A 103 -25.37 -9.84 17.94
C VAL A 103 -26.24 -8.86 18.72
N SER A 104 -25.71 -7.67 19.03
CA SER A 104 -26.44 -6.63 19.77
C SER A 104 -25.87 -5.23 19.49
N LYS A 105 -26.67 -4.18 19.75
CA LYS A 105 -26.21 -2.78 19.67
C LYS A 105 -25.06 -2.48 20.64
N HIS A 106 -25.09 -3.10 21.82
CA HIS A 106 -24.05 -2.94 22.83
C HIS A 106 -22.71 -3.52 22.34
N TRP A 107 -22.73 -4.73 21.78
CA TRP A 107 -21.52 -5.36 21.22
C TRP A 107 -20.99 -4.61 20.01
N LEU A 108 -21.89 -4.16 19.12
CA LEU A 108 -21.52 -3.28 18.02
C LEU A 108 -20.78 -2.03 18.51
N SER A 109 -21.29 -1.39 19.57
CA SER A 109 -20.69 -0.19 20.17
C SER A 109 -19.30 -0.46 20.74
N LEU A 110 -19.13 -1.55 21.51
CA LEU A 110 -17.84 -1.92 22.10
C LEU A 110 -16.78 -2.23 21.04
N ILE A 111 -17.12 -3.05 20.04
CA ILE A 111 -16.16 -3.51 19.01
C ILE A 111 -15.86 -2.40 18.00
N SER A 112 -16.77 -1.43 17.83
CA SER A 112 -16.54 -0.28 16.95
C SER A 112 -15.90 0.91 17.65
N HIS A 113 -15.64 0.81 18.96
CA HIS A 113 -15.00 1.86 19.73
C HIS A 113 -13.53 2.05 19.31
N LEU A 114 -13.04 3.30 19.28
CA LEU A 114 -11.68 3.61 18.83
C LEU A 114 -10.58 2.89 19.65
N TYR A 115 -10.82 2.68 20.95
CA TYR A 115 -9.88 1.95 21.82
C TYR A 115 -9.86 0.44 21.59
N PHE A 116 -10.86 -0.13 20.91
CA PHE A 116 -10.90 -1.57 20.63
C PHE A 116 -9.73 -1.99 19.74
N ILE A 117 -9.45 -1.22 18.70
CA ILE A 117 -8.46 -1.60 17.68
C ILE A 117 -7.04 -1.66 18.28
N PRO A 118 -6.54 -0.63 19.01
CA PRO A 118 -5.26 -0.73 19.69
C PRO A 118 -5.19 -1.88 20.71
N GLY A 119 -6.28 -2.14 21.44
CA GLY A 119 -6.36 -3.27 22.38
C GLY A 119 -6.24 -4.63 21.69
N TYR A 120 -7.01 -4.81 20.61
CA TYR A 120 -6.99 -6.01 19.76
C TYR A 120 -5.61 -6.24 19.15
N ILE A 121 -5.02 -5.20 18.54
CA ILE A 121 -3.69 -5.23 17.92
C ILE A 121 -2.64 -5.64 18.96
N ARG A 122 -2.64 -4.99 20.14
CA ARG A 122 -1.69 -5.29 21.22
C ARG A 122 -1.79 -6.74 21.68
N HIS A 123 -3.01 -7.24 21.89
CA HIS A 123 -3.22 -8.62 22.33
C HIS A 123 -2.69 -9.62 21.28
N HIS A 124 -3.07 -9.46 20.02
CA HIS A 124 -2.65 -10.39 18.95
C HIS A 124 -1.16 -10.31 18.63
N HIS A 125 -0.52 -9.14 18.78
CA HIS A 125 0.94 -9.05 18.69
C HIS A 125 1.66 -9.81 19.81
N GLN A 126 1.12 -9.80 21.03
CA GLN A 126 1.72 -10.53 22.15
C GLN A 126 1.55 -12.04 22.01
N THR A 127 0.40 -12.51 21.49
CA THR A 127 0.13 -13.95 21.36
C THR A 127 0.79 -14.56 20.12
N ASN A 128 0.88 -13.83 19.01
CA ASN A 128 1.37 -14.35 17.74
C ASN A 128 2.88 -14.12 17.53
N GLY A 129 3.58 -13.52 18.49
CA GLY A 129 5.02 -13.28 18.43
C GLY A 129 5.45 -12.47 17.20
N ASN A 130 6.66 -12.73 16.69
CA ASN A 130 7.22 -12.09 15.49
C ASN A 130 6.58 -12.59 14.17
N ALA A 131 5.31 -13.01 14.17
CA ALA A 131 4.62 -13.40 12.95
C ALA A 131 4.62 -12.22 11.95
N THR A 132 5.08 -12.48 10.73
CA THR A 132 5.14 -11.48 9.66
C THR A 132 3.73 -11.05 9.27
N GLN A 133 3.47 -9.74 9.23
CA GLN A 133 2.17 -9.24 8.77
C GLN A 133 1.98 -9.55 7.28
N PRO A 134 0.85 -10.18 6.88
CA PRO A 134 0.56 -10.38 5.47
C PRO A 134 0.53 -9.04 4.74
N PHE A 135 0.95 -9.05 3.48
CA PHE A 135 0.83 -7.89 2.61
C PHE A 135 0.47 -8.29 1.19
N THR A 136 0.11 -7.32 0.37
CA THR A 136 -0.19 -7.48 -1.05
C THR A 136 0.52 -6.38 -1.82
N LEU A 137 1.25 -6.74 -2.88
CA LEU A 137 1.78 -5.79 -3.84
C LEU A 137 0.72 -5.54 -4.92
N LEU A 138 0.41 -4.27 -5.16
CA LEU A 138 -0.39 -3.82 -6.30
C LEU A 138 0.51 -3.14 -7.31
N LEU A 139 0.44 -3.62 -8.54
CA LEU A 139 1.25 -3.15 -9.65
C LEU A 139 0.32 -2.52 -10.66
N GLU A 140 0.34 -1.19 -10.78
CA GLU A 140 -0.55 -0.47 -11.67
C GLU A 140 0.16 -0.08 -12.98
N ARG A 141 -0.52 -0.28 -14.10
CA ARG A 141 -0.15 0.31 -15.39
C ARG A 141 -1.37 0.60 -16.25
N PHE A 142 -1.57 1.88 -16.61
CA PHE A 142 -2.65 2.36 -17.47
C PHE A 142 -4.04 1.81 -17.06
N GLY A 143 -4.35 1.85 -15.76
CA GLY A 143 -5.63 1.36 -15.21
C GLY A 143 -5.71 -0.16 -15.00
N ASN A 144 -4.71 -0.95 -15.42
CA ASN A 144 -4.62 -2.37 -15.09
C ASN A 144 -3.83 -2.56 -13.79
N ILE A 145 -4.41 -3.29 -12.82
CA ILE A 145 -3.80 -3.53 -11.50
C ILE A 145 -3.47 -5.02 -11.34
N VAL A 146 -2.20 -5.40 -11.31
CA VAL A 146 -1.81 -6.78 -10.98
C VAL A 146 -1.64 -6.92 -9.47
N VAL A 147 -2.18 -7.99 -8.90
CA VAL A 147 -2.19 -8.27 -7.46
C VAL A 147 -1.23 -9.41 -7.16
N VAL A 148 -0.28 -9.19 -6.27
CA VAL A 148 0.69 -10.21 -5.84
C VAL A 148 0.65 -10.35 -4.31
N PRO A 149 0.01 -11.40 -3.78
CA PRO A 149 -0.09 -11.62 -2.33
C PRO A 149 1.24 -12.12 -1.73
N SER A 150 1.47 -11.82 -0.45
CA SER A 150 2.64 -12.25 0.32
C SER A 150 2.64 -13.75 0.67
N GLU A 151 1.47 -14.31 0.96
CA GLU A 151 1.33 -15.73 1.28
C GLU A 151 1.06 -16.50 -0.02
N MET A 152 2.03 -17.33 -0.45
CA MET A 152 1.91 -18.14 -1.67
C MET A 152 0.95 -19.33 -1.55
N ASP A 153 0.11 -19.39 -0.52
CA ASP A 153 -0.78 -20.53 -0.32
C ASP A 153 -2.06 -20.41 -1.16
N LYS A 154 -2.03 -21.12 -2.30
CA LYS A 154 -3.18 -21.68 -3.03
C LYS A 154 -4.37 -20.74 -3.28
N LYS A 155 -4.17 -19.74 -4.17
CA LYS A 155 -5.08 -19.31 -5.25
C LYS A 155 -4.52 -18.07 -5.94
N ILE A 156 -3.43 -18.23 -6.68
CA ILE A 156 -2.96 -17.23 -7.63
C ILE A 156 -3.91 -17.24 -8.83
N GLY A 157 -4.62 -16.14 -9.07
CA GLY A 157 -5.54 -16.04 -10.21
C GLY A 157 -6.63 -14.98 -10.12
N VAL A 158 -6.66 -14.11 -9.10
CA VAL A 158 -7.59 -12.98 -9.13
C VAL A 158 -7.09 -11.98 -10.17
N LYS A 159 -7.71 -11.96 -11.35
CA LYS A 159 -7.58 -10.82 -12.26
C LYS A 159 -7.96 -9.57 -11.48
N ALA A 160 -7.05 -8.59 -11.48
CA ALA A 160 -7.16 -7.14 -11.30
C ALA A 160 -8.54 -6.47 -11.10
N VAL A 161 -9.57 -7.01 -11.73
CA VAL A 161 -10.82 -6.31 -12.03
C VAL A 161 -11.69 -6.16 -10.78
N ASP A 162 -11.54 -6.96 -9.72
CA ASP A 162 -12.49 -6.94 -8.59
C ASP A 162 -12.12 -6.01 -7.42
N LEU A 163 -10.86 -5.57 -7.32
CA LEU A 163 -10.39 -4.82 -6.14
C LEU A 163 -11.04 -3.45 -5.96
N LEU A 164 -11.49 -2.81 -7.04
CA LEU A 164 -12.05 -1.45 -7.00
C LEU A 164 -13.50 -1.39 -7.50
N LYS A 165 -14.13 -2.54 -7.81
CA LYS A 165 -15.51 -2.59 -8.35
C LYS A 165 -16.60 -2.07 -7.42
N PHE A 166 -16.31 -1.99 -6.13
CA PHE A 166 -17.26 -1.44 -5.15
C PHE A 166 -17.25 0.10 -5.10
N LEU A 167 -16.29 0.74 -5.78
CA LEU A 167 -16.28 2.19 -5.98
C LEU A 167 -17.32 2.60 -7.04
N PRO A 168 -17.76 3.88 -7.06
CA PRO A 168 -18.66 4.38 -8.08
C PRO A 168 -18.14 4.13 -9.50
N PRO A 169 -19.03 3.87 -10.48
CA PRO A 169 -18.63 3.74 -11.88
C PRO A 169 -17.91 5.00 -12.35
N ALA A 170 -16.66 4.82 -12.78
CA ALA A 170 -15.78 5.88 -13.24
C ALA A 170 -15.13 5.47 -14.56
N SER A 171 -14.81 6.44 -15.41
CA SER A 171 -14.17 6.18 -16.70
C SER A 171 -12.79 5.56 -16.53
N GLU A 172 -12.00 6.09 -15.60
CA GLU A 172 -10.66 5.58 -15.25
C GLU A 172 -10.42 5.82 -13.74
N LEU A 173 -9.94 4.78 -13.05
CA LEU A 173 -9.52 4.83 -11.65
C LEU A 173 -8.02 4.60 -11.57
N HIS A 174 -7.33 5.42 -10.76
CA HIS A 174 -5.90 5.35 -10.52
C HIS A 174 -5.63 5.30 -9.03
N ILE A 175 -4.66 4.48 -8.61
CA ILE A 175 -4.22 4.49 -7.22
C ILE A 175 -3.16 5.60 -7.11
N GLU A 176 -3.35 6.51 -6.15
CA GLU A 176 -2.43 7.62 -5.90
C GLU A 176 -1.48 7.32 -4.75
N ALA A 177 -1.98 6.63 -3.72
CA ALA A 177 -1.20 6.27 -2.54
C ALA A 177 -1.84 5.09 -1.79
N ALA A 178 -1.05 4.45 -0.93
CA ALA A 178 -1.51 3.41 0.00
C ALA A 178 -0.99 3.71 1.41
N PHE A 179 -1.77 3.32 2.41
CA PHE A 179 -1.38 3.36 3.82
C PHE A 179 -1.98 2.16 4.53
N ASN A 180 -1.15 1.25 5.05
CA ASN A 180 -1.60 -0.04 5.57
C ASN A 180 -2.52 -0.76 4.57
N ASP A 181 -3.78 -0.99 4.93
CA ASP A 181 -4.82 -1.61 4.13
C ASP A 181 -5.76 -0.60 3.44
N LEU A 182 -5.46 0.70 3.53
CA LEU A 182 -6.21 1.76 2.87
C LEU A 182 -5.55 2.16 1.55
N LEU A 183 -6.38 2.48 0.56
CA LEU A 183 -6.01 3.06 -0.72
C LEU A 183 -6.61 4.45 -0.87
N LEU A 184 -5.80 5.36 -1.41
CA LEU A 184 -6.28 6.61 -2.00
C LEU A 184 -6.40 6.39 -3.51
N VAL A 185 -7.62 6.46 -4.01
CA VAL A 185 -7.95 6.28 -5.43
C VAL A 185 -8.43 7.60 -5.99
N CYS A 186 -7.90 7.98 -7.14
CA CYS A 186 -8.38 9.12 -7.91
C CYS A 186 -9.17 8.64 -9.12
N SER A 187 -10.29 9.30 -9.40
CA SER A 187 -10.95 9.24 -10.69
C SER A 187 -10.73 10.52 -11.45
N ASN A 188 -10.45 10.40 -12.75
CA ASN A 188 -10.35 11.52 -13.67
C ASN A 188 -11.48 11.43 -14.69
N ASP A 189 -12.27 12.49 -14.85
CA ASP A 189 -13.27 12.55 -15.91
C ASP A 189 -12.58 12.87 -17.25
N SER A 190 -12.33 11.82 -18.04
CA SER A 190 -11.71 11.94 -19.36
C SER A 190 -12.55 12.78 -20.36
N ARG A 191 -13.80 13.16 -20.03
CA ARG A 191 -14.58 14.10 -20.85
C ARG A 191 -14.11 15.55 -20.70
N CYS A 192 -13.27 15.85 -19.69
CA CYS A 192 -12.77 17.20 -19.44
C CYS A 192 -11.54 17.59 -20.28
N TRP A 193 -10.92 16.66 -21.01
CA TRP A 193 -9.81 16.98 -21.95
C TRP A 193 -10.19 18.07 -22.96
N LEU A 194 -11.45 18.10 -23.41
CA LEU A 194 -11.98 19.13 -24.32
C LEU A 194 -12.04 20.54 -23.70
N LYS A 195 -12.11 20.66 -22.36
CA LYS A 195 -12.30 21.93 -21.65
C LYS A 195 -11.02 22.55 -21.11
N LYS A 196 -9.85 21.97 -21.43
CA LYS A 196 -8.56 22.34 -20.84
C LYS A 196 -8.54 22.33 -19.29
N THR A 197 -9.44 21.59 -18.67
CA THR A 197 -9.53 21.44 -17.21
C THR A 197 -9.49 19.97 -16.81
N SER A 198 -8.97 19.69 -15.63
CA SER A 198 -9.07 18.36 -14.99
C SER A 198 -9.81 18.48 -13.66
N VAL A 199 -10.72 17.54 -13.44
CA VAL A 199 -11.42 17.36 -12.17
C VAL A 199 -11.01 16.01 -11.63
N PHE A 200 -10.48 16.03 -10.40
CA PHE A 200 -9.99 14.85 -9.71
C PHE A 200 -10.93 14.56 -8.55
N ASP A 201 -11.64 13.44 -8.63
CA ASP A 201 -12.44 12.92 -7.52
C ASP A 201 -11.59 11.93 -6.73
N TYR A 202 -11.38 12.21 -5.45
CA TYR A 202 -10.61 11.33 -4.57
C TYR A 202 -11.54 10.48 -3.71
N TYR A 203 -11.18 9.20 -3.60
CA TYR A 203 -11.85 8.22 -2.78
C TYR A 203 -10.83 7.56 -1.86
N ILE A 204 -11.18 7.43 -0.59
CA ILE A 204 -10.44 6.56 0.33
C ILE A 204 -11.22 5.27 0.43
N CYS A 205 -10.54 4.14 0.24
CA CYS A 205 -11.19 2.85 0.33
C CYS A 205 -10.33 1.80 1.02
N ASN A 206 -11.01 0.83 1.59
CA ASN A 206 -10.41 -0.39 2.10
C ASN A 206 -10.91 -1.55 1.22
N PRO A 207 -10.05 -2.14 0.36
CA PRO A 207 -10.48 -3.17 -0.57
C PRO A 207 -10.91 -4.47 0.12
N TYR A 208 -10.42 -4.73 1.34
CA TYR A 208 -10.79 -5.92 2.10
C TYR A 208 -12.17 -5.80 2.75
N THR A 209 -12.50 -4.63 3.29
CA THR A 209 -13.82 -4.39 3.90
C THR A 209 -14.85 -3.86 2.91
N ARG A 210 -14.42 -3.44 1.70
CA ARG A 210 -15.24 -2.79 0.66
C ARG A 210 -15.93 -1.50 1.11
N HIS A 211 -15.46 -0.91 2.21
CA HIS A 211 -15.88 0.42 2.64
C HIS A 211 -15.09 1.47 1.87
N TRP A 212 -15.77 2.57 1.56
CA TRP A 212 -15.15 3.71 0.90
C TRP A 212 -15.82 5.00 1.30
N LEU A 213 -15.12 6.09 1.04
CA LEU A 213 -15.57 7.45 1.29
C LEU A 213 -15.08 8.35 0.15
N ALA A 214 -16.01 9.10 -0.45
CA ALA A 214 -15.65 10.19 -1.36
C ALA A 214 -15.20 11.42 -0.56
N LEU A 215 -14.11 12.03 -1.00
CA LEU A 215 -13.67 13.30 -0.46
C LEU A 215 -14.43 14.46 -1.11
N PRO A 216 -14.60 15.61 -0.42
CA PRO A 216 -15.20 16.79 -1.01
C PRO A 216 -14.46 17.20 -2.28
N ARG A 217 -15.19 17.60 -3.32
CA ARG A 217 -14.60 18.04 -4.58
C ARG A 217 -13.91 19.39 -4.43
N LEU A 218 -12.72 19.51 -5.01
CA LEU A 218 -12.05 20.80 -5.21
C LEU A 218 -12.44 21.39 -6.58
N PRO A 219 -12.34 22.72 -6.76
CA PRO A 219 -12.59 23.36 -8.04
C PRO A 219 -11.75 22.75 -9.18
N PRO A 220 -12.27 22.73 -10.43
CA PRO A 220 -11.53 22.25 -11.59
C PRO A 220 -10.18 22.98 -11.74
N MET A 221 -9.14 22.23 -12.06
CA MET A 221 -7.80 22.77 -12.26
C MET A 221 -7.55 23.04 -13.73
N THR A 222 -6.82 24.11 -14.05
CA THR A 222 -6.27 24.31 -15.41
C THR A 222 -5.11 23.35 -15.63
N PHE A 223 -4.93 22.80 -16.84
CA PHE A 223 -3.91 21.77 -17.16
C PHE A 223 -2.43 22.19 -16.98
N ALA A 224 -2.11 23.29 -16.27
CA ALA A 224 -0.75 23.76 -16.11
C ALA A 224 0.18 22.72 -15.46
N SER A 225 -0.31 21.90 -14.52
CA SER A 225 0.43 20.74 -13.97
C SER A 225 -0.44 19.87 -13.06
N THR A 226 -0.38 18.54 -13.18
CA THR A 226 -0.94 17.60 -12.18
C THR A 226 -0.17 17.72 -10.86
N PRO A 227 -0.85 17.85 -9.70
CA PRO A 227 -0.18 17.90 -8.40
C PRO A 227 0.37 16.53 -8.02
N LEU A 228 1.44 16.51 -7.20
CA LEU A 228 1.79 15.30 -6.47
C LEU A 228 0.74 15.07 -5.37
N VAL A 229 0.45 13.82 -5.06
CA VAL A 229 -0.55 13.45 -4.06
C VAL A 229 0.11 12.62 -2.96
N GLY A 230 -0.13 13.00 -1.71
CA GLY A 230 0.29 12.26 -0.53
C GLY A 230 -0.89 11.86 0.34
N PHE A 231 -0.75 10.75 1.04
CA PHE A 231 -1.76 10.22 1.95
C PHE A 231 -1.10 9.80 3.26
N ILE A 232 -1.62 10.31 4.38
CA ILE A 232 -1.19 9.92 5.72
C ILE A 232 -2.40 9.55 6.56
N CYS A 233 -2.21 8.60 7.48
CA CYS A 233 -3.19 8.25 8.50
C CYS A 233 -2.45 8.09 9.83
N ASP A 234 -3.05 8.58 10.92
CA ASP A 234 -2.46 8.47 12.25
C ASP A 234 -3.02 7.27 13.04
N ALA A 235 -2.51 7.08 14.26
CA ALA A 235 -2.92 5.98 15.14
C ALA A 235 -4.41 6.04 15.57
N ASN A 236 -5.06 7.20 15.42
CA ASN A 236 -6.48 7.40 15.70
C ASN A 236 -7.33 7.28 14.43
N PHE A 237 -6.76 6.76 13.34
CA PHE A 237 -7.42 6.60 12.04
C PHE A 237 -7.87 7.92 11.43
N ARG A 238 -7.22 9.03 11.81
CA ARG A 238 -7.43 10.34 11.20
C ARG A 238 -6.51 10.43 10.01
N TYR A 239 -7.09 10.48 8.84
CA TYR A 239 -6.36 10.61 7.59
C TYR A 239 -6.34 12.05 7.08
N LYS A 240 -5.25 12.36 6.37
CA LYS A 240 -5.09 13.58 5.58
C LYS A 240 -4.66 13.22 4.17
N VAL A 241 -5.26 13.89 3.18
CA VAL A 241 -4.86 13.82 1.78
C VAL A 241 -4.28 15.16 1.38
N VAL A 242 -3.12 15.14 0.75
CA VAL A 242 -2.34 16.34 0.47
C VAL A 242 -2.07 16.42 -1.01
N ARG A 243 -2.53 17.50 -1.65
CA ARG A 243 -2.17 17.84 -3.03
C ARG A 243 -1.07 18.88 -2.99
N ILE A 244 0.07 18.54 -3.55
CA ILE A 244 1.27 19.37 -3.61
C ILE A 244 1.39 19.89 -5.03
N HIS A 245 1.30 21.21 -5.22
CA HIS A 245 1.33 21.83 -6.53
C HIS A 245 2.76 22.18 -6.94
N CYS A 246 2.97 22.34 -8.25
CA CYS A 246 4.28 22.67 -8.81
C CYS A 246 4.83 23.97 -8.17
N PRO A 247 6.11 23.99 -7.72
CA PRO A 247 6.70 25.16 -7.11
C PRO A 247 6.63 26.41 -8.01
N SER A 248 6.30 27.55 -7.42
CA SER A 248 6.35 28.85 -8.07
C SER A 248 7.41 29.75 -7.41
N LYS A 249 8.02 30.63 -8.21
CA LYS A 249 8.91 31.66 -7.66
C LYS A 249 8.06 32.74 -6.99
N SER A 250 8.50 33.21 -5.83
CA SER A 250 7.90 34.39 -5.20
C SER A 250 8.02 35.59 -6.15
N SER A 251 6.95 36.39 -6.24
CA SER A 251 6.92 37.63 -7.02
C SER A 251 7.68 38.80 -6.36
N SER A 252 8.18 38.62 -5.13
CA SER A 252 8.97 39.64 -4.43
C SER A 252 10.41 39.72 -4.98
N ALA A 253 10.80 40.89 -5.48
CA ALA A 253 12.05 41.14 -6.20
C ALA A 253 13.37 40.85 -5.44
N ASN A 254 13.34 40.55 -4.15
CA ASN A 254 14.54 40.46 -3.31
C ASN A 254 14.85 39.09 -2.71
N ASN A 255 14.03 38.05 -2.92
CA ASN A 255 14.29 36.72 -2.35
C ASN A 255 14.04 35.59 -3.36
N ASN A 256 15.06 34.75 -3.62
CA ASN A 256 14.97 33.51 -4.42
C ASN A 256 14.17 32.39 -3.72
N THR A 257 13.18 32.73 -2.90
CA THR A 257 12.36 31.79 -2.16
C THR A 257 11.30 31.18 -3.07
N THR A 258 11.25 29.85 -3.11
CA THR A 258 10.17 29.13 -3.80
C THR A 258 9.01 28.91 -2.86
N MET A 259 7.80 29.14 -3.36
CA MET A 259 6.56 28.92 -2.63
C MET A 259 5.86 27.67 -3.17
N LEU A 260 5.37 26.85 -2.26
CA LEU A 260 4.65 25.63 -2.55
C LEU A 260 3.20 25.81 -2.13
N ARG A 261 2.28 25.78 -3.11
CA ARG A 261 0.85 25.69 -2.80
C ARG A 261 0.52 24.24 -2.44
N VAL A 262 -0.09 24.06 -1.28
CA VAL A 262 -0.50 22.77 -0.75
C VAL A 262 -1.98 22.83 -0.39
N GLU A 263 -2.76 21.84 -0.83
CA GLU A 263 -4.16 21.67 -0.43
C GLU A 263 -4.25 20.41 0.45
N ILE A 264 -4.71 20.57 1.68
CA ILE A 264 -4.74 19.51 2.70
C ILE A 264 -6.19 19.24 3.07
N PHE A 265 -6.66 18.05 2.75
CA PHE A 265 -7.89 17.51 3.31
C PHE A 265 -7.62 16.95 4.70
N SER A 266 -8.50 17.22 5.66
CA SER A 266 -8.49 16.57 6.98
C SER A 266 -9.79 15.84 7.24
N SER A 267 -9.71 14.56 7.61
CA SER A 267 -10.86 13.77 8.06
C SER A 267 -11.54 14.35 9.31
N GLU A 268 -10.79 15.06 10.15
CA GLU A 268 -11.30 15.67 11.38
C GLU A 268 -12.27 16.81 11.11
N THR A 269 -11.99 17.60 10.08
CA THR A 269 -12.84 18.74 9.70
C THR A 269 -13.79 18.38 8.57
N GLY A 270 -13.46 17.36 7.78
CA GLY A 270 -14.16 17.04 6.54
C GLY A 270 -13.94 18.08 5.44
N GLU A 271 -12.89 18.90 5.54
CA GLU A 271 -12.67 20.04 4.66
C GLU A 271 -11.24 20.09 4.09
N TRP A 272 -11.11 20.77 2.96
CA TRP A 272 -9.83 21.12 2.36
C TRP A 272 -9.37 22.49 2.84
N CYS A 273 -8.12 22.59 3.29
CA CYS A 273 -7.44 23.84 3.57
C CYS A 273 -6.35 24.08 2.53
N THR A 274 -6.28 25.30 1.98
CA THR A 274 -5.16 25.70 1.12
C THR A 274 -4.13 26.45 1.94
N SER A 275 -2.87 26.06 1.84
CA SER A 275 -1.73 26.71 2.47
C SER A 275 -0.65 27.00 1.43
N PHE A 276 0.12 28.06 1.66
CA PHE A 276 1.31 28.38 0.87
C PHE A 276 2.52 28.28 1.77
N VAL A 277 3.42 27.35 1.47
CA VAL A 277 4.57 27.04 2.31
C VAL A 277 5.84 27.51 1.62
N ALA A 278 6.63 28.33 2.32
CA ALA A 278 7.93 28.74 1.85
C ALA A 278 8.92 27.57 1.96
N SER A 279 9.66 27.32 0.90
CA SER A 279 10.74 26.34 0.92
C SER A 279 12.04 26.97 1.43
N PRO A 280 12.82 26.27 2.26
CA PRO A 280 14.13 26.74 2.72
C PRO A 280 15.17 26.81 1.57
N ARG A 281 14.89 26.19 0.42
CA ARG A 281 15.76 26.17 -0.78
C ARG A 281 14.95 26.41 -2.06
N GLU A 282 15.62 26.78 -3.16
CA GLU A 282 14.98 26.85 -4.47
C GLU A 282 14.64 25.43 -4.96
N LEU A 283 13.35 25.15 -5.15
CA LEU A 283 12.85 23.87 -5.64
C LEU A 283 12.71 23.86 -7.16
N ASN A 284 12.94 22.70 -7.77
CA ASN A 284 12.74 22.54 -9.21
C ASN A 284 11.27 22.34 -9.54
N ARG A 285 10.86 22.78 -10.72
CA ARG A 285 9.51 22.49 -11.23
C ARG A 285 9.31 20.99 -11.42
N PHE A 286 8.09 20.55 -11.14
CA PHE A 286 7.73 19.16 -11.35
C PHE A 286 7.85 18.78 -12.82
N SER A 287 8.61 17.72 -13.05
CA SER A 287 8.81 17.10 -14.35
C SER A 287 8.09 15.75 -14.43
N LEU A 288 8.00 15.16 -15.63
CA LEU A 288 7.50 13.80 -15.78
C LEU A 288 8.28 12.77 -14.94
N SER A 289 9.58 12.98 -14.72
CA SER A 289 10.35 12.09 -13.84
C SER A 289 9.99 12.27 -12.37
N THR A 290 9.63 13.48 -11.95
CA THR A 290 9.13 13.74 -10.58
C THR A 290 7.81 13.01 -10.35
N MET A 291 6.91 13.08 -11.33
CA MET A 291 5.59 12.44 -11.30
C MET A 291 5.62 10.90 -11.37
N GLN A 292 6.78 10.31 -11.71
CA GLN A 292 6.97 8.86 -11.70
C GLN A 292 7.40 8.33 -10.32
N HIS A 293 7.81 9.21 -9.40
CA HIS A 293 8.19 8.82 -8.05
C HIS A 293 7.00 9.09 -7.12
N PRO A 294 6.56 8.08 -6.34
CA PRO A 294 5.47 8.28 -5.39
C PRO A 294 5.89 9.23 -4.26
N VAL A 295 4.92 9.96 -3.70
CA VAL A 295 5.12 10.66 -2.43
C VAL A 295 5.09 9.62 -1.32
N VAL A 296 6.15 9.56 -0.53
CA VAL A 296 6.34 8.55 0.51
C VAL A 296 5.92 9.10 1.87
N ALA A 297 4.94 8.46 2.49
CA ALA A 297 4.52 8.75 3.86
C ALA A 297 5.41 8.01 4.87
N CYS A 298 5.99 8.74 5.83
CA CYS A 298 6.79 8.16 6.91
C CYS A 298 6.68 9.05 8.16
N ASN A 299 6.37 8.46 9.32
CA ASN A 299 6.25 9.15 10.61
C ASN A 299 5.35 10.41 10.57
N GLY A 300 4.21 10.33 9.87
CA GLY A 300 3.26 11.44 9.74
C GLY A 300 3.70 12.58 8.80
N MET A 301 4.84 12.42 8.12
CA MET A 301 5.37 13.39 7.14
C MET A 301 5.40 12.80 5.74
N LEU A 302 5.34 13.68 4.73
CA LEU A 302 5.37 13.34 3.32
C LEU A 302 6.73 13.67 2.71
N HIS A 303 7.30 12.74 1.96
CA HIS A 303 8.64 12.83 1.39
C HIS A 303 8.58 12.65 -0.13
N TRP A 304 9.25 13.51 -0.89
CA TRP A 304 9.40 13.33 -2.34
C TRP A 304 10.76 13.86 -2.81
N LEU A 305 11.16 13.43 -4.00
CA LEU A 305 12.43 13.81 -4.59
C LEU A 305 12.34 15.17 -5.28
N ASP A 306 13.30 16.04 -4.99
CA ASP A 306 13.57 17.24 -5.78
C ASP A 306 14.51 16.88 -6.94
N ILE A 307 13.98 16.90 -8.16
CA ILE A 307 14.68 16.43 -9.36
C ILE A 307 14.91 17.58 -10.34
N ASP A 308 16.18 17.83 -10.66
CA ASP A 308 16.61 18.72 -11.72
C ASP A 308 16.89 17.93 -13.00
N VAL A 309 15.92 17.91 -13.90
CA VAL A 309 16.01 17.18 -15.18
C VAL A 309 16.96 17.82 -16.18
N TYR A 310 17.32 19.09 -15.99
CA TYR A 310 18.23 19.83 -16.88
C TYR A 310 19.70 19.65 -16.46
N SER A 311 19.93 19.32 -15.19
CA SER A 311 21.25 19.00 -14.67
C SER A 311 21.85 17.75 -15.34
N LYS A 312 23.02 17.93 -15.95
CA LYS A 312 23.81 16.85 -16.57
C LYS A 312 24.60 16.05 -15.53
N THR A 313 24.85 16.61 -14.35
CA THR A 313 25.78 16.06 -13.33
C THR A 313 25.05 15.50 -12.10
N ARG A 314 24.03 16.21 -11.60
CA ARG A 314 23.25 15.83 -10.42
C ARG A 314 21.76 16.02 -10.66
N ARG A 315 21.08 14.96 -11.12
CA ARG A 315 19.62 14.99 -11.35
C ARG A 315 18.83 15.00 -10.05
N ASN A 316 19.24 14.26 -9.05
CA ASN A 316 18.56 14.22 -7.74
C ASN A 316 19.25 15.23 -6.82
N LYS A 317 18.56 16.29 -6.41
CA LYS A 317 19.13 17.33 -5.53
C LYS A 317 18.96 17.00 -4.05
N GLY A 318 17.80 16.44 -3.68
CA GLY A 318 17.43 16.26 -2.28
C GLY A 318 16.09 15.56 -2.11
N ILE A 319 15.71 15.38 -0.85
CA ILE A 319 14.37 14.97 -0.45
C ILE A 319 13.69 16.17 0.20
N VAL A 320 12.52 16.55 -0.32
CA VAL A 320 11.65 17.54 0.32
C VAL A 320 10.72 16.82 1.27
N VAL A 321 10.58 17.36 2.49
CA VAL A 321 9.74 16.80 3.54
C VAL A 321 8.69 17.82 3.93
N LEU A 322 7.42 17.43 3.86
CA LEU A 322 6.30 18.24 4.33
C LEU A 322 5.71 17.63 5.59
N ASN A 323 5.57 18.44 6.63
CA ASN A 323 4.74 18.12 7.79
C ASN A 323 3.34 18.74 7.61
N PRO A 324 2.29 17.95 7.35
CA PRO A 324 0.94 18.46 7.14
C PRO A 324 0.23 18.95 8.42
N GLN A 325 0.81 18.75 9.60
CA GLN A 325 0.26 19.25 10.86
C GLN A 325 0.65 20.72 11.10
N GLY A 326 1.91 21.07 10.79
CA GLY A 326 2.45 22.42 10.97
C GLY A 326 2.60 23.21 9.67
N CYS A 327 2.27 22.61 8.52
CA CYS A 327 2.52 23.17 7.18
C CYS A 327 3.96 23.68 7.01
N HIS A 328 4.93 22.89 7.44
CA HIS A 328 6.35 23.23 7.41
C HIS A 328 7.10 22.32 6.43
N LEU A 329 8.06 22.90 5.70
CA LEU A 329 8.95 22.19 4.79
C LEU A 329 10.35 22.04 5.37
N CYS A 330 10.87 20.82 5.35
CA CYS A 330 12.28 20.53 5.58
C CYS A 330 12.91 20.03 4.28
N TYR A 331 14.23 20.17 4.17
CA TYR A 331 15.01 19.65 3.04
C TYR A 331 16.11 18.74 3.58
N ILE A 332 16.16 17.51 3.08
CA ILE A 332 17.17 16.52 3.45
C ILE A 332 18.11 16.35 2.27
N ASP A 333 19.39 16.54 2.52
CA ASP A 333 20.44 16.31 1.54
C ASP A 333 20.61 14.80 1.31
N LEU A 334 20.87 14.43 0.06
CA LEU A 334 21.10 13.03 -0.32
C LEU A 334 22.54 12.60 0.07
N PRO A 335 22.77 11.28 0.25
CA PRO A 335 24.13 10.76 0.27
C PRO A 335 24.89 11.18 -0.99
N ILE A 336 26.22 11.25 -0.88
CA ILE A 336 27.07 11.54 -2.04
C ILE A 336 27.05 10.32 -2.96
N PHE A 337 26.37 10.47 -4.10
CA PHE A 337 26.31 9.44 -5.14
C PHE A 337 27.26 9.75 -6.30
N PRO A 338 27.73 8.72 -7.03
CA PRO A 338 28.31 8.90 -8.34
C PRO A 338 27.36 9.67 -9.27
N SER A 339 27.92 10.49 -10.16
CA SER A 339 27.15 11.26 -11.13
C SER A 339 26.29 10.34 -12.01
N GLY A 340 25.01 10.68 -12.18
CA GLY A 340 24.10 9.97 -13.07
C GLY A 340 23.28 8.83 -12.46
N CYS A 341 23.46 8.52 -11.17
CA CYS A 341 22.65 7.50 -10.48
C CYS A 341 21.16 7.86 -10.43
N PHE A 342 20.31 6.82 -10.48
CA PHE A 342 18.88 6.92 -10.20
C PHE A 342 18.61 6.46 -8.78
N ILE A 343 17.66 7.12 -8.12
CA ILE A 343 17.26 6.77 -6.77
C ILE A 343 15.76 6.57 -6.70
N SER A 344 15.32 5.66 -5.83
CA SER A 344 13.92 5.48 -5.47
C SER A 344 13.79 5.50 -3.96
N LEU A 345 12.70 6.10 -3.46
CA LEU A 345 12.41 6.19 -2.04
C LEU A 345 11.46 5.06 -1.62
N GLY A 346 11.64 4.58 -0.39
CA GLY A 346 10.69 3.70 0.27
C GLY A 346 10.85 3.76 1.79
N VAL A 347 10.07 2.96 2.50
CA VAL A 347 10.05 2.93 3.97
C VAL A 347 10.28 1.51 4.46
N PHE A 348 11.02 1.39 5.55
CA PHE A 348 11.14 0.16 6.32
C PHE A 348 11.10 0.49 7.81
N HIS A 349 10.11 -0.04 8.53
CA HIS A 349 9.94 0.14 9.99
C HIS A 349 10.05 1.62 10.43
N GLY A 350 9.33 2.53 9.75
CA GLY A 350 9.33 3.96 10.09
C GLY A 350 10.63 4.70 9.74
N ARG A 351 11.53 4.10 8.96
CA ARG A 351 12.73 4.75 8.43
C ARG A 351 12.69 4.84 6.92
N ILE A 352 13.09 6.00 6.39
CA ILE A 352 13.24 6.18 4.95
C ILE A 352 14.46 5.42 4.46
N ARG A 353 14.29 4.77 3.31
CA ARG A 353 15.37 4.11 2.58
C ARG A 353 15.46 4.63 1.16
N ILE A 354 16.69 4.67 0.66
CA ILE A 354 17.00 4.94 -0.75
C ILE A 354 17.48 3.64 -1.39
N PHE A 355 16.86 3.27 -2.50
CA PHE A 355 17.43 2.35 -3.47
C PHE A 355 18.19 3.17 -4.51
N GLN A 356 19.51 3.05 -4.53
CA GLN A 356 20.38 3.74 -5.48
C GLN A 356 20.87 2.77 -6.55
N ASN A 357 20.49 2.99 -7.81
CA ASN A 357 20.99 2.21 -8.95
C ASN A 357 22.22 2.90 -9.58
N SER A 358 23.23 2.11 -9.93
CA SER A 358 24.54 2.58 -10.43
C SER A 358 24.53 3.04 -11.90
N ILE A 359 23.44 2.88 -12.67
CA ILE A 359 23.44 3.23 -14.11
C ILE A 359 23.32 4.73 -14.41
N SER A 360 24.24 5.21 -15.26
CA SER A 360 24.05 6.31 -16.21
C SER A 360 23.29 5.84 -17.46
N ARG A 361 22.08 6.36 -17.73
CA ARG A 361 21.28 5.98 -18.91
C ARG A 361 22.09 6.00 -20.23
N CYS A 362 21.96 4.96 -21.06
CA CYS A 362 22.11 5.08 -22.53
C CYS A 362 21.08 6.14 -22.99
N PRO A 363 21.52 7.24 -23.63
CA PRO A 363 20.62 8.28 -24.11
C PRO A 363 19.50 7.68 -24.97
N ARG A 364 18.27 8.22 -24.99
CA ARG A 364 17.18 7.67 -25.85
C ARG A 364 17.53 7.60 -27.34
N TYR A 365 18.56 8.32 -27.78
CA TYR A 365 19.07 8.38 -29.16
C TYR A 365 20.19 7.36 -29.44
N CYS A 366 20.65 6.66 -28.42
CA CYS A 366 21.64 5.59 -28.46
C CYS A 366 21.01 4.38 -29.15
N ARG A 367 21.23 4.24 -30.46
CA ARG A 367 20.73 3.12 -31.28
C ARG A 367 21.56 1.84 -31.15
N LEU A 368 22.60 1.88 -30.32
CA LEU A 368 23.46 0.73 -30.09
C LEU A 368 22.78 -0.26 -29.13
N PRO A 369 22.90 -1.57 -29.37
CA PRO A 369 22.56 -2.58 -28.38
C PRO A 369 23.28 -2.28 -27.05
N PRO A 370 22.67 -2.55 -25.87
CA PRO A 370 23.25 -2.22 -24.56
C PRO A 370 24.69 -2.69 -24.37
N ARG A 371 25.07 -3.84 -24.95
CA ARG A 371 26.43 -4.41 -24.89
C ARG A 371 27.50 -3.57 -25.60
N TYR A 372 27.10 -2.72 -26.54
CA TYR A 372 27.97 -1.80 -27.28
C TYR A 372 27.75 -0.34 -26.88
N CYS A 373 26.85 -0.07 -25.93
CA CYS A 373 26.63 1.26 -25.44
C CYS A 373 27.73 1.64 -24.44
N PRO A 374 28.57 2.65 -24.74
CA PRO A 374 29.61 3.10 -23.81
C PRO A 374 29.06 3.71 -22.50
N TYR A 375 27.74 3.98 -22.44
CA TYR A 375 27.04 4.44 -21.23
C TYR A 375 26.42 3.30 -20.41
N CYS A 376 26.29 2.10 -20.96
CA CYS A 376 25.85 0.90 -20.25
C CYS A 376 27.10 0.12 -19.80
N SER A 377 27.74 0.54 -18.72
CA SER A 377 28.85 -0.21 -18.14
C SER A 377 28.37 -1.53 -17.50
N GLY A 378 29.29 -2.47 -17.25
CA GLY A 378 29.01 -3.73 -16.56
C GLY A 378 28.36 -3.56 -15.17
N ASP A 379 28.53 -2.38 -14.55
CA ASP A 379 27.96 -1.95 -13.26
C ASP A 379 26.46 -1.69 -13.28
N ALA A 380 25.85 -1.88 -14.45
CA ALA A 380 24.46 -1.57 -14.70
C ALA A 380 23.45 -2.30 -13.80
N MET A 381 23.87 -3.40 -13.18
CA MET A 381 23.01 -4.21 -12.32
C MET A 381 23.28 -3.99 -10.84
N ASN A 382 24.23 -3.12 -10.50
CA ASN A 382 24.62 -2.90 -9.12
C ASN A 382 23.73 -1.84 -8.49
N PHE A 383 23.29 -2.10 -7.27
CA PHE A 383 22.54 -1.13 -6.50
C PHE A 383 23.01 -1.10 -5.04
N SER A 384 22.73 0.01 -4.38
CA SER A 384 23.01 0.19 -2.96
C SER A 384 21.74 0.59 -2.23
N VAL A 385 21.60 0.12 -0.99
CA VAL A 385 20.49 0.46 -0.11
C VAL A 385 21.02 1.33 1.01
N TRP A 386 20.49 2.55 1.10
CA TRP A 386 20.81 3.51 2.15
C TRP A 386 19.61 3.66 3.08
N GLU A 387 19.86 3.85 4.36
CA GLU A 387 18.83 4.10 5.36
C GLU A 387 19.13 5.43 6.06
N LEU A 388 18.08 6.26 6.16
CA LEU A 388 18.13 7.49 6.90
C LEU A 388 18.12 7.16 8.40
N GLY A 389 19.18 7.58 9.09
CA GLY A 389 19.31 7.45 10.53
C GLY A 389 18.52 8.54 11.24
N ASP A 390 19.24 9.50 11.81
CA ASP A 390 18.62 10.57 12.59
C ASP A 390 18.09 11.70 11.70
N TYR A 391 16.77 11.85 11.72
CA TYR A 391 16.05 12.94 11.07
C TYR A 391 16.41 14.32 11.63
N ALA A 392 16.68 14.42 12.94
CA ALA A 392 16.91 15.70 13.61
C ALA A 392 18.31 16.27 13.30
N ASN A 393 19.30 15.40 13.10
CA ASN A 393 20.69 15.77 12.84
C ASN A 393 20.99 15.93 11.34
N ALA A 394 20.21 16.77 10.66
CA ALA A 394 20.34 17.06 9.21
C ALA A 394 20.20 15.84 8.27
N GLY A 395 19.72 14.70 8.77
CA GLY A 395 19.47 13.51 7.96
C GLY A 395 20.74 12.71 7.64
N THR A 396 21.39 12.13 8.65
CA THR A 396 22.57 11.28 8.45
C THR A 396 22.20 9.98 7.73
N TRP A 397 22.88 9.67 6.63
CA TRP A 397 22.65 8.45 5.87
C TRP A 397 23.63 7.34 6.22
N SER A 398 23.12 6.12 6.33
CA SER A 398 23.93 4.92 6.50
C SER A 398 23.77 3.99 5.31
N LEU A 399 24.89 3.58 4.70
CA LEU A 399 24.89 2.53 3.69
C LEU A 399 24.64 1.19 4.41
N LYS A 400 23.60 0.47 3.99
CA LYS A 400 23.26 -0.85 4.57
C LYS A 400 23.81 -1.99 3.74
N HIS A 401 23.65 -1.89 2.41
CA HIS A 401 24.02 -2.97 1.49
C HIS A 401 24.50 -2.38 0.17
N THR A 402 25.49 -3.04 -0.43
CA THR A 402 25.89 -2.87 -1.82
C THR A 402 25.78 -4.23 -2.50
N VAL A 403 24.98 -4.30 -3.55
CA VAL A 403 24.59 -5.56 -4.19
C VAL A 403 25.09 -5.59 -5.62
N TYR A 404 25.86 -6.63 -5.93
CA TYR A 404 26.35 -6.91 -7.27
C TYR A 404 25.42 -7.95 -7.92
N LEU A 405 24.28 -7.49 -8.42
CA LEU A 405 23.20 -8.39 -8.84
C LEU A 405 23.62 -9.31 -10.00
N ARG A 406 24.58 -8.90 -10.83
CA ARG A 406 25.14 -9.76 -11.89
C ARG A 406 25.70 -11.06 -11.32
N ASP A 407 26.43 -10.98 -10.23
CA ASP A 407 27.10 -12.12 -9.61
C ASP A 407 26.04 -13.07 -9.05
N ILE A 408 25.03 -12.53 -8.37
CA ILE A 408 23.88 -13.29 -7.87
C ILE A 408 23.15 -14.00 -9.01
N LEU A 409 22.80 -13.27 -10.09
CA LEU A 409 22.05 -13.84 -11.21
C LEU A 409 22.85 -14.89 -11.98
N SER A 410 24.18 -14.78 -11.98
CA SER A 410 25.06 -15.72 -12.67
C SER A 410 24.95 -17.15 -12.12
N GLU A 411 24.48 -17.34 -10.89
CA GLU A 411 24.32 -18.66 -10.27
C GLU A 411 23.10 -19.42 -10.83
N TYR A 412 22.11 -18.69 -11.35
CA TYR A 412 20.82 -19.24 -11.75
C TYR A 412 20.80 -19.68 -13.23
N PRO A 413 20.43 -20.94 -13.55
CA PRO A 413 20.48 -21.49 -14.91
C PRO A 413 19.69 -20.72 -15.96
N ILE A 414 18.55 -20.12 -15.58
CA ILE A 414 17.71 -19.32 -16.49
C ILE A 414 18.46 -18.10 -17.07
N PHE A 415 19.44 -17.58 -16.34
CA PHE A 415 20.31 -16.49 -16.78
C PHE A 415 21.62 -17.00 -17.40
N LYS A 416 22.02 -18.26 -17.15
CA LYS A 416 23.17 -18.92 -17.82
C LYS A 416 22.86 -19.34 -19.27
N MET A 417 21.65 -19.84 -19.54
CA MET A 417 21.28 -20.38 -20.87
C MET A 417 21.08 -19.29 -21.94
N LYS A 418 20.75 -18.06 -21.52
CA LYS A 418 20.79 -16.90 -22.42
C LYS A 418 22.23 -16.41 -22.53
N GLY A 419 23.04 -17.01 -23.40
CA GLY A 419 24.39 -16.56 -23.73
C GLY A 419 24.50 -15.15 -24.35
N ALA A 420 23.51 -14.26 -24.19
CA ALA A 420 23.42 -12.97 -24.84
C ALA A 420 22.58 -11.98 -24.01
N GLU A 421 23.11 -10.76 -23.87
CA GLU A 421 22.40 -9.51 -23.59
C GLU A 421 21.33 -9.57 -22.50
N LEU A 422 21.68 -9.29 -21.23
CA LEU A 422 20.69 -8.87 -20.25
C LEU A 422 20.22 -7.46 -20.64
N PRO A 423 19.05 -7.28 -21.28
CA PRO A 423 18.61 -5.96 -21.65
C PRO A 423 17.82 -5.39 -20.46
N TRP A 424 18.00 -4.10 -20.23
CA TRP A 424 17.25 -3.26 -19.29
C TRP A 424 17.77 -3.21 -17.84
N PRO A 425 17.77 -1.99 -17.25
CA PRO A 425 18.21 -1.75 -15.88
C PRO A 425 17.30 -2.48 -14.89
N VAL A 426 17.88 -2.94 -13.78
CA VAL A 426 17.14 -3.42 -12.61
C VAL A 426 16.21 -2.31 -12.14
N LYS A 427 14.91 -2.61 -12.10
CA LYS A 427 13.90 -1.65 -11.65
C LYS A 427 13.48 -1.99 -10.23
N PHE A 428 13.62 -1.02 -9.35
CA PHE A 428 13.11 -1.11 -7.98
C PHE A 428 11.58 -1.13 -7.98
N ILE A 429 11.00 -2.05 -7.20
CA ILE A 429 9.55 -2.17 -7.01
C ILE A 429 9.18 -1.67 -5.61
N ALA A 430 9.69 -2.32 -4.56
CA ALA A 430 9.44 -1.94 -3.17
C ALA A 430 10.46 -2.60 -2.22
N PHE A 431 10.61 -2.04 -1.02
CA PHE A 431 11.20 -2.77 0.10
C PHE A 431 10.17 -3.72 0.69
N HIS A 432 10.60 -4.87 1.21
CA HIS A 432 9.71 -5.77 1.93
C HIS A 432 9.28 -5.13 3.26
N PRO A 433 7.98 -5.15 3.62
CA PRO A 433 7.48 -4.43 4.79
C PRO A 433 8.05 -4.95 6.12
N ASN A 434 8.29 -6.26 6.20
CA ASN A 434 8.64 -6.95 7.44
C ASN A 434 10.11 -7.42 7.50
N ASP A 435 10.84 -7.38 6.39
CA ASP A 435 12.20 -7.92 6.29
C ASP A 435 13.10 -6.88 5.61
N GLY A 436 14.03 -6.34 6.38
CA GLY A 436 14.91 -5.26 5.91
C GLY A 436 15.92 -5.71 4.86
N ASP A 437 16.10 -7.01 4.66
CA ASP A 437 17.04 -7.55 3.69
C ASP A 437 16.35 -7.99 2.40
N ILE A 438 15.02 -7.90 2.29
CA ILE A 438 14.32 -8.29 1.06
C ILE A 438 13.91 -7.05 0.28
N VAL A 439 14.27 -7.04 -1.01
CA VAL A 439 13.84 -6.03 -1.99
C VAL A 439 13.09 -6.70 -3.13
N PHE A 440 11.99 -6.09 -3.55
CA PHE A 440 11.29 -6.48 -4.76
C PHE A 440 11.87 -5.75 -5.95
N LEU A 441 12.21 -6.51 -6.99
CA LEU A 441 12.83 -6.01 -8.21
C LEU A 441 12.07 -6.54 -9.42
N GLN A 442 11.95 -5.72 -10.45
CA GLN A 442 11.56 -6.18 -11.77
C GLN A 442 12.85 -6.41 -12.58
N LEU A 443 13.06 -7.67 -12.94
CA LEU A 443 14.14 -8.15 -13.80
C LEU A 443 13.56 -8.52 -15.16
N LEU A 444 14.28 -8.20 -16.23
CA LEU A 444 13.77 -8.32 -17.60
C LEU A 444 12.47 -7.52 -17.77
N GLU A 445 11.82 -7.60 -18.93
CA GLU A 445 10.56 -6.87 -19.14
C GLU A 445 9.43 -7.41 -18.25
N ASN A 446 9.48 -8.68 -17.82
CA ASN A 446 8.28 -9.36 -17.31
C ASN A 446 8.41 -10.15 -15.99
N CYS A 447 9.57 -10.16 -15.31
CA CYS A 447 9.76 -11.00 -14.13
C CYS A 447 9.90 -10.15 -12.86
N ILE A 448 9.01 -10.35 -11.90
CA ILE A 448 9.15 -9.75 -10.57
C ILE A 448 9.76 -10.79 -9.64
N VAL A 449 10.79 -10.39 -8.92
CA VAL A 449 11.49 -11.23 -7.96
C VAL A 449 11.59 -10.54 -6.61
N SER A 450 11.58 -11.32 -5.55
CA SER A 450 12.12 -10.89 -4.27
C SER A 450 13.58 -11.32 -4.18
N CYS A 451 14.47 -10.39 -3.88
CA CYS A 451 15.89 -10.64 -3.68
C CYS A 451 16.23 -10.40 -2.21
N ASN A 452 16.75 -11.41 -1.52
CA ASN A 452 17.40 -11.23 -0.24
C ASN A 452 18.80 -10.69 -0.47
N ILE A 453 19.02 -9.41 -0.16
CA ILE A 453 20.25 -8.69 -0.45
C ILE A 453 21.42 -9.10 0.43
N ARG A 454 21.16 -9.81 1.53
CA ARG A 454 22.19 -10.34 2.44
C ARG A 454 22.66 -11.73 2.03
N THR A 455 21.74 -12.61 1.63
CA THR A 455 22.08 -14.00 1.26
C THR A 455 22.26 -14.18 -0.24
N GLY A 456 21.81 -13.24 -1.06
CA GLY A 456 21.74 -13.37 -2.51
C GLY A 456 20.58 -14.24 -3.01
N ALA A 457 19.73 -14.77 -2.12
CA ALA A 457 18.63 -15.64 -2.53
C ALA A 457 17.56 -14.88 -3.33
N ILE A 458 17.22 -15.39 -4.52
CA ILE A 458 16.16 -14.87 -5.39
C ILE A 458 14.97 -15.83 -5.40
N CYS A 459 13.78 -15.29 -5.16
CA CYS A 459 12.51 -16.00 -5.36
C CYS A 459 11.70 -15.30 -6.46
N PHE A 460 11.24 -16.08 -7.44
CA PHE A 460 10.40 -15.58 -8.52
C PHE A 460 8.96 -15.48 -8.04
N LEU A 461 8.36 -14.30 -8.18
CA LEU A 461 6.94 -14.12 -7.89
C LEU A 461 6.11 -14.59 -9.09
N PRO A 462 4.96 -15.25 -8.86
CA PRO A 462 4.15 -15.88 -9.90
C PRO A 462 3.45 -14.90 -10.85
N ALA A 463 3.71 -13.59 -10.72
CA ALA A 463 3.25 -12.58 -11.64
C ALA A 463 4.21 -12.47 -12.83
N MET A 464 3.92 -13.18 -13.92
CA MET A 464 4.43 -12.79 -15.24
C MET A 464 3.71 -11.51 -15.65
N VAL A 465 4.32 -10.37 -15.37
CA VAL A 465 3.77 -9.08 -15.74
C VAL A 465 4.28 -8.78 -17.13
N SER A 466 3.51 -9.01 -18.19
CA SER A 466 3.89 -8.56 -19.55
C SER A 466 3.82 -7.02 -19.70
N MET A 467 4.27 -6.28 -18.69
CA MET A 467 4.04 -4.85 -18.56
C MET A 467 5.17 -4.16 -17.76
N ASP A 468 5.66 -3.04 -18.29
CA ASP A 468 6.51 -2.11 -17.55
C ASP A 468 5.68 -1.40 -16.45
N VAL A 469 5.86 -1.80 -15.20
CA VAL A 469 5.04 -1.36 -14.04
C VAL A 469 5.13 0.16 -13.85
N LYS A 470 4.03 0.92 -13.90
CA LYS A 470 4.13 2.39 -13.75
C LYS A 470 4.24 2.80 -12.28
N SER A 471 3.40 2.22 -11.44
CA SER A 471 3.29 2.52 -10.02
C SER A 471 3.17 1.24 -9.21
N VAL A 472 3.69 1.25 -7.99
CA VAL A 472 3.67 0.12 -7.06
C VAL A 472 3.11 0.59 -5.73
N PHE A 473 2.19 -0.19 -5.18
CA PHE A 473 1.61 0.07 -3.86
C PHE A 473 1.70 -1.18 -3.00
N LEU A 474 2.05 -0.99 -1.73
CA LEU A 474 2.15 -2.05 -0.75
C LEU A 474 0.97 -1.94 0.21
N LEU A 475 0.08 -2.93 0.19
CA LEU A 475 -0.99 -3.03 1.19
C LEU A 475 -0.55 -3.97 2.29
N VAL A 476 -0.25 -3.41 3.45
CA VAL A 476 0.01 -4.20 4.65
C VAL A 476 -1.33 -4.50 5.31
N GLN A 477 -1.60 -5.77 5.60
CA GLN A 477 -2.86 -6.19 6.21
C GLN A 477 -2.71 -6.19 7.74
N PRO A 478 -3.30 -5.20 8.45
CA PRO A 478 -3.29 -5.18 9.90
C PRO A 478 -4.14 -6.34 10.46
N SER A 479 -3.87 -6.70 11.71
CA SER A 479 -4.65 -7.74 12.41
C SER A 479 -6.14 -7.39 12.57
N TRP A 480 -6.47 -6.10 12.48
CA TRP A 480 -7.83 -5.59 12.43
C TRP A 480 -7.95 -4.53 11.33
N PRO A 481 -8.97 -4.56 10.46
CA PRO A 481 -9.08 -3.63 9.34
C PRO A 481 -9.16 -2.17 9.77
N THR A 482 -8.46 -1.29 9.05
CA THR A 482 -8.48 0.15 9.33
C THR A 482 -9.88 0.71 9.05
N PRO A 483 -10.54 1.36 10.04
CA PRO A 483 -11.86 1.94 9.87
C PRO A 483 -11.80 3.18 8.98
N ILE A 484 -12.86 3.38 8.19
CA ILE A 484 -13.10 4.62 7.44
C ILE A 484 -14.25 5.33 8.14
N HIS A 485 -13.94 6.37 8.90
CA HIS A 485 -14.95 7.16 9.59
C HIS A 485 -15.70 8.08 8.61
N PRO A 486 -17.02 8.23 8.77
CA PRO A 486 -17.78 9.26 8.04
C PRO A 486 -17.25 10.66 8.34
N LEU A 487 -17.42 11.57 7.39
CA LEU A 487 -17.06 12.97 7.58
C LEU A 487 -17.99 13.64 8.61
N PRO A 488 -17.49 14.62 9.38
CA PRO A 488 -18.31 15.42 10.27
C PRO A 488 -19.50 16.03 9.53
N THR A 489 -20.70 15.94 10.09
CA THR A 489 -21.88 16.64 9.57
C THR A 489 -21.69 18.15 9.74
N LYS A 490 -21.76 18.91 8.64
CA LYS A 490 -21.79 20.37 8.70
C LYS A 490 -23.09 20.80 9.37
N PHE A 491 -23.02 21.30 10.59
CA PHE A 491 -24.13 22.07 11.15
C PHE A 491 -24.11 23.43 10.44
N GLU A 492 -25.06 23.66 9.54
CA GLU A 492 -25.34 25.01 9.07
C GLU A 492 -25.77 25.83 10.28
N SER A 493 -24.96 26.80 10.69
CA SER A 493 -25.38 27.81 11.65
C SER A 493 -26.64 28.49 11.09
N PRO A 494 -27.74 28.60 11.85
CA PRO A 494 -28.93 29.29 11.36
C PRO A 494 -28.52 30.73 10.95
N PRO A 495 -29.10 31.27 9.87
CA PRO A 495 -28.79 32.62 9.44
C PRO A 495 -29.00 33.55 10.64
N ARG A 496 -27.96 34.32 10.97
CA ARG A 496 -28.07 35.36 11.98
C ARG A 496 -29.22 36.27 11.54
N LEU A 497 -30.34 36.18 12.26
CA LEU A 497 -31.41 37.17 12.17
C LEU A 497 -30.76 38.50 12.57
N ASN A 498 -30.58 39.38 11.61
CA ASN A 498 -30.26 40.77 11.88
C ASN A 498 -31.47 41.35 12.62
N CYS A 499 -31.36 41.55 13.92
CA CYS A 499 -32.22 42.42 14.70
C CYS A 499 -31.71 43.86 14.63
#